data_AF-A0A1R2CYF2-F1
#
_entry.id   AF-A0A1R2CYF2-F1
#
_cell.length_a   1.000
_cell.length_b   1.000
_cell.length_c   1.000
_cell.angle_alpha   90.00
_cell.angle_beta   90.00
_cell.angle_gamma   90.00
#
_symmetry.space_group_name_H-M   'P 1'
#
loop_
_entity.id
_entity.type
_entity.pdbx_description
1 polymer ?
#
loop_
_entity_poly.entity_id
_entity_poly.type
_entity_poly.pdbx_seq_one_letter_code
_entity_poly.pdbx_strand_id
1 'polypeptide(L)'
;MADAIRKLLKDEKQLTQIASTVFSESDSDKSGFIDEKELYKIMVKACAALNCDKPTQGQVKELLKRIDHNKDGKVSLDEYVILFKMILQQYVKNLEEGEENKREDESREERKKETEIENQVNKQLQLFEKYLEDSGISTAFQIIYTEILMKKIDSENVFTYTAMRLRQIGKEIAHLLPENLTAKLVDHNDKPRH
;
A
#
# COMPACT_ATOMS: atom_id res chain seq x y z
N MET A 1 -21.29 7.95 2.66
CA MET A 1 -22.34 7.86 1.62
C MET A 1 -22.98 6.48 1.57
N ALA A 2 -22.19 5.39 1.55
CA ALA A 2 -22.70 4.01 1.58
C ALA A 2 -23.69 3.74 2.73
N ASP A 3 -23.41 4.20 3.95
CA ASP A 3 -24.31 3.98 5.10
C ASP A 3 -25.69 4.61 4.95
N ALA A 4 -25.78 5.79 4.34
CA ALA A 4 -27.06 6.44 4.08
C ALA A 4 -27.90 5.61 3.09
N ILE A 5 -27.26 5.07 2.05
CA ILE A 5 -27.92 4.20 1.06
C ILE A 5 -28.28 2.85 1.69
N ARG A 6 -27.43 2.27 2.55
CA ARG A 6 -27.76 1.04 3.30
C ARG A 6 -28.97 1.25 4.22
N LYS A 7 -29.06 2.41 4.88
CA LYS A 7 -30.22 2.77 5.71
C LYS A 7 -31.48 2.87 4.86
N LEU A 8 -31.39 3.51 3.70
CA LEU A 8 -32.50 3.61 2.74
C LEU A 8 -32.94 2.23 2.21
N LEU A 9 -31.99 1.35 1.84
CA LEU A 9 -32.26 0.00 1.35
C LEU A 9 -32.96 -0.90 2.39
N LYS A 10 -32.84 -0.59 3.69
CA LYS A 10 -33.51 -1.29 4.79
C LYS A 10 -34.93 -0.76 5.08
N ASP A 11 -35.26 0.44 4.61
CA ASP A 11 -36.56 1.07 4.81
C ASP A 11 -37.37 1.01 3.52
N GLU A 12 -38.20 -0.04 3.38
CA GLU A 12 -38.99 -0.25 2.17
C GLU A 12 -39.98 0.88 1.90
N LYS A 13 -40.52 1.52 2.95
CA LYS A 13 -41.46 2.64 2.78
C LYS A 13 -40.73 3.85 2.19
N GLN A 14 -39.60 4.24 2.78
CA GLN A 14 -38.80 5.36 2.26
C GLN A 14 -38.25 5.07 0.87
N LEU A 15 -37.77 3.85 0.63
CA LEU A 15 -37.29 3.43 -0.70
C LEU A 15 -38.40 3.58 -1.76
N THR A 16 -39.60 3.09 -1.46
CA THR A 16 -40.76 3.17 -2.37
C THR A 16 -41.18 4.62 -2.60
N GLN A 17 -41.19 5.44 -1.56
CA GLN A 17 -41.56 6.85 -1.67
C GLN A 17 -40.58 7.66 -2.53
N ILE A 18 -39.27 7.42 -2.36
CA ILE A 18 -38.24 8.04 -3.19
C ILE A 18 -38.34 7.52 -4.63
N ALA A 19 -38.45 6.19 -4.80
CA ALA A 19 -38.60 5.59 -6.12
C ALA A 19 -39.83 6.12 -6.86
N SER A 20 -40.97 6.29 -6.18
CA SER A 20 -42.19 6.87 -6.74
C SER A 20 -42.03 8.34 -7.15
N THR A 21 -41.26 9.11 -6.37
CA THR A 21 -40.93 10.49 -6.72
C THR A 21 -40.10 10.55 -8.01
N VAL A 22 -39.02 9.75 -8.08
CA VAL A 22 -38.15 9.69 -9.26
C VAL A 22 -38.88 9.11 -10.48
N PHE A 23 -39.75 8.13 -10.26
CA PHE A 23 -40.62 7.57 -11.30
C PHE A 23 -41.51 8.65 -11.90
N SER A 24 -42.21 9.43 -11.07
CA SER A 24 -43.13 10.49 -11.50
C SER A 24 -42.42 11.62 -12.24
N GLU A 25 -41.16 11.90 -11.90
CA GLU A 25 -40.33 12.86 -12.63
C GLU A 25 -39.84 12.34 -13.98
N SER A 26 -39.83 11.01 -14.14
CA SER A 26 -39.31 10.34 -15.33
C SER A 26 -40.40 10.03 -16.35
N ASP A 27 -41.60 9.65 -15.87
CA ASP A 27 -42.85 9.48 -16.62
C ASP A 27 -43.34 10.84 -17.14
N SER A 28 -42.76 11.26 -18.26
CA SER A 28 -42.93 12.60 -18.82
C SER A 28 -44.31 12.78 -19.44
N ASP A 29 -44.88 11.69 -19.98
CA ASP A 29 -46.21 11.68 -20.56
C ASP A 29 -47.32 11.37 -19.55
N LYS A 30 -46.96 11.06 -18.30
CA LYS A 30 -47.86 10.72 -17.19
C LYS A 30 -48.74 9.52 -17.50
N SER A 31 -48.22 8.57 -18.27
CA SER A 31 -48.94 7.36 -18.65
C SER A 31 -49.09 6.38 -17.47
N GLY A 32 -48.33 6.58 -16.39
CA GLY A 32 -48.23 5.65 -15.27
C GLY A 32 -47.24 4.51 -15.52
N PHE A 33 -46.47 4.59 -16.61
CA PHE A 33 -45.48 3.61 -17.02
C PHE A 33 -44.25 4.33 -17.59
N ILE A 34 -43.07 3.73 -17.46
CA ILE A 34 -41.85 4.22 -18.12
C ILE A 34 -41.64 3.44 -19.41
N ASP A 35 -41.62 4.14 -20.54
CA ASP A 35 -41.30 3.55 -21.83
C ASP A 35 -39.78 3.42 -22.09
N GLU A 36 -39.38 2.77 -23.19
CA GLU A 36 -37.97 2.59 -23.54
C GLU A 36 -37.20 3.92 -23.68
N LYS A 37 -37.84 4.98 -24.18
CA LYS A 37 -37.21 6.29 -24.40
C LYS A 37 -37.02 7.02 -23.08
N GLU A 38 -37.97 6.90 -22.16
CA GLU A 38 -37.89 7.44 -20.82
C GLU A 38 -36.84 6.69 -20.00
N LEU A 39 -36.82 5.36 -20.07
CA LEU A 39 -35.80 4.52 -19.43
C LEU A 39 -34.40 4.90 -19.92
N TYR A 40 -34.21 5.14 -21.23
CA TYR A 40 -32.95 5.61 -21.77
C TYR A 40 -32.50 6.94 -21.13
N LYS A 41 -33.40 7.92 -20.99
CA LYS A 41 -33.08 9.21 -20.35
C LYS A 41 -32.69 9.03 -18.88
N ILE A 42 -33.38 8.16 -18.15
CA ILE A 42 -33.05 7.83 -16.75
C ILE A 42 -31.64 7.28 -16.66
N MET A 43 -31.32 6.28 -17.49
CA MET A 43 -29.99 5.65 -17.48
C MET A 43 -28.89 6.64 -17.86
N VAL A 44 -29.12 7.55 -18.83
CA VAL A 44 -28.14 8.59 -19.17
C VAL A 44 -27.88 9.52 -17.98
N LYS A 45 -28.93 9.97 -17.27
CA LYS A 45 -28.78 10.81 -16.08
C LYS A 45 -28.03 10.07 -14.97
N ALA A 46 -28.34 8.80 -14.74
CA ALA A 46 -27.67 7.97 -13.76
C ALA A 46 -26.18 7.76 -14.10
N CYS A 47 -25.84 7.42 -15.35
CA CYS A 47 -24.46 7.27 -15.79
C CYS A 47 -23.66 8.58 -15.66
N ALA A 48 -24.28 9.73 -15.99
CA ALA A 48 -23.64 11.02 -15.81
C ALA A 48 -23.33 11.35 -14.33
N ALA A 49 -24.23 11.00 -13.41
CA ALA A 49 -23.99 11.18 -11.97
C ALA A 49 -22.92 10.23 -11.40
N LEU A 50 -22.74 9.08 -12.06
CA LEU A 50 -21.81 8.02 -11.63
C LEU A 50 -20.47 8.03 -12.39
N ASN A 51 -20.23 9.02 -13.26
CA ASN A 51 -19.08 9.06 -14.17
C ASN A 51 -18.90 7.76 -15.00
N CYS A 52 -20.01 7.17 -15.44
CA CYS A 52 -20.01 6.03 -16.34
C CYS A 52 -20.30 6.46 -17.79
N ASP A 53 -19.91 5.62 -18.74
CA ASP A 53 -20.23 5.82 -20.14
C ASP A 53 -21.75 5.86 -20.38
N LYS A 54 -22.15 6.60 -21.42
CA LYS A 54 -23.55 6.65 -21.82
C LYS A 54 -24.04 5.25 -22.20
N PRO A 55 -25.23 4.85 -21.75
CA PRO A 55 -25.79 3.55 -22.09
C PRO A 55 -26.06 3.46 -23.59
N THR A 56 -25.82 2.29 -24.16
CA THR A 56 -26.21 1.97 -25.54
C THR A 56 -27.69 1.57 -25.59
N GLN A 57 -28.32 1.74 -26.76
CA GLN A 57 -29.70 1.29 -26.98
C GLN A 57 -29.88 -0.22 -26.70
N GLY A 58 -28.86 -1.04 -26.99
CA GLY A 58 -28.87 -2.46 -26.66
C GLY A 58 -28.97 -2.71 -25.15
N GLN A 59 -28.17 -2.01 -24.36
CA GLN A 59 -28.18 -2.12 -22.89
C GLN A 59 -29.52 -1.68 -22.29
N VAL A 60 -30.16 -0.65 -22.86
CA VAL A 60 -31.48 -0.20 -22.41
C VAL A 60 -32.55 -1.26 -22.70
N LYS A 61 -32.53 -1.86 -23.89
CA LYS A 61 -33.44 -2.96 -24.25
C LYS A 61 -33.23 -4.20 -23.39
N GLU A 62 -31.99 -4.55 -23.09
CA GLU A 62 -31.69 -5.66 -22.19
C GLU A 62 -32.18 -5.39 -20.78
N LEU A 63 -31.98 -4.16 -20.30
CA LEU A 63 -32.47 -3.74 -18.99
C LEU A 63 -34.00 -3.78 -18.93
N LEU A 64 -34.68 -3.24 -19.94
CA LEU A 64 -36.13 -3.27 -20.07
C LEU A 64 -36.65 -4.71 -19.98
N LYS A 65 -36.11 -5.61 -20.81
CA LYS A 65 -36.47 -7.04 -20.80
C LYS A 65 -36.24 -7.74 -19.46
N ARG A 66 -35.28 -7.29 -18.67
CA ARG A 66 -34.95 -7.89 -17.37
C ARG A 66 -35.92 -7.45 -16.27
N ILE A 67 -36.53 -6.30 -16.43
CA ILE A 67 -37.36 -5.65 -15.40
C ILE A 67 -38.84 -5.78 -15.72
N ASP A 68 -39.20 -5.71 -16.99
CA ASP A 68 -40.55 -5.91 -17.53
C ASP A 68 -40.96 -7.39 -17.35
N HIS A 69 -41.45 -7.72 -16.16
CA HIS A 69 -41.83 -9.07 -15.77
C HIS A 69 -43.16 -9.48 -16.40
N ASN A 70 -44.08 -8.52 -16.54
CA ASN A 70 -45.37 -8.75 -17.15
C ASN A 70 -45.30 -8.75 -18.70
N LYS A 71 -44.18 -8.33 -19.29
CA LYS A 71 -43.88 -8.29 -20.72
C LYS A 71 -44.81 -7.37 -21.51
N ASP A 72 -45.23 -6.27 -20.89
CA ASP A 72 -46.09 -5.28 -21.55
C ASP A 72 -45.30 -4.26 -22.39
N GLY A 73 -43.96 -4.36 -22.37
CA GLY A 73 -43.05 -3.50 -23.11
C GLY A 73 -42.78 -2.16 -22.42
N LYS A 74 -43.24 -1.99 -21.18
CA LYS A 74 -43.08 -0.80 -20.36
C LYS A 74 -42.63 -1.21 -18.94
N VAL A 75 -42.35 -0.22 -18.10
CA VAL A 75 -41.97 -0.45 -16.71
C VAL A 75 -43.02 0.19 -15.81
N SER A 76 -43.74 -0.64 -15.06
CA SER A 76 -44.66 -0.20 -14.00
C SER A 76 -43.90 0.34 -12.79
N LEU A 77 -44.60 1.05 -11.88
CA LEU A 77 -43.99 1.56 -10.65
C LEU A 77 -43.37 0.42 -9.80
N ASP A 78 -44.05 -0.72 -9.67
CA ASP A 78 -43.57 -1.86 -8.90
C ASP A 78 -42.26 -2.42 -9.47
N GLU A 79 -42.19 -2.55 -10.79
CA GLU A 79 -41.00 -2.99 -11.51
C GLU A 79 -39.86 -1.95 -11.41
N TYR A 80 -40.21 -0.66 -11.41
CA TYR A 80 -39.25 0.42 -11.22
C TYR A 80 -38.64 0.43 -9.81
N VAL A 81 -39.42 0.16 -8.76
CA VAL A 81 -38.91 0.07 -7.38
C VAL A 81 -37.87 -1.05 -7.27
N ILE A 82 -38.10 -2.19 -7.94
CA ILE A 82 -37.14 -3.29 -7.99
C ILE A 82 -35.84 -2.84 -8.68
N LEU A 83 -35.94 -2.19 -9.84
CA LEU A 83 -34.78 -1.62 -10.54
C LEU A 83 -34.00 -0.66 -9.64
N PHE A 84 -34.69 0.29 -9.02
CA PHE A 84 -34.10 1.31 -8.18
C PHE A 84 -33.32 0.69 -7.01
N LYS A 85 -33.90 -0.33 -6.37
CA LYS A 85 -33.24 -1.12 -5.32
C LYS A 85 -31.97 -1.80 -5.84
N MET A 86 -32.03 -2.46 -6.99
CA MET A 86 -30.87 -3.15 -7.59
C MET A 86 -29.72 -2.18 -7.91
N ILE A 87 -30.02 -1.02 -8.48
CA ILE A 87 -29.00 0.01 -8.79
C ILE A 87 -28.31 0.49 -7.51
N LEU A 88 -29.09 0.81 -6.48
CA LEU A 88 -28.53 1.27 -5.20
C LEU A 88 -27.69 0.20 -4.51
N GLN A 89 -28.10 -1.07 -4.59
CA GLN A 89 -27.30 -2.20 -4.08
C GLN A 89 -25.97 -2.34 -4.82
N GLN A 90 -26.00 -2.26 -6.16
CA GLN A 90 -24.79 -2.34 -6.96
C GLN A 90 -23.85 -1.15 -6.68
N TYR A 91 -24.40 0.05 -6.50
CA TYR A 91 -23.61 1.24 -6.20
C TYR A 91 -22.90 1.11 -4.83
N VAL A 92 -23.57 0.61 -3.80
CA VAL A 92 -22.96 0.36 -2.48
C VAL A 92 -21.84 -0.68 -2.59
N LYS A 93 -22.05 -1.77 -3.33
CA LYS A 93 -21.04 -2.80 -3.56
C LYS A 93 -19.79 -2.24 -4.24
N ASN A 94 -19.96 -1.43 -5.29
CA ASN A 94 -18.84 -0.81 -6.00
C ASN A 94 -18.05 0.18 -5.12
N LEU A 95 -18.71 0.90 -4.21
CA LEU A 95 -18.05 1.79 -3.26
C LEU A 95 -17.17 1.02 -2.26
N GLU A 96 -17.65 -0.15 -1.80
CA GLU A 96 -16.92 -1.00 -0.85
C GLU A 96 -15.69 -1.65 -1.53
N GLU A 97 -15.85 -2.20 -2.72
CA GLU A 97 -14.77 -2.82 -3.49
C GLU A 97 -13.66 -1.82 -3.86
N GLY A 98 -14.02 -0.56 -4.13
CA GLY A 98 -13.05 0.51 -4.39
C GLY A 98 -12.22 0.90 -3.15
N GLU A 99 -12.79 0.81 -1.95
CA GLU A 99 -12.09 1.10 -0.69
C GLU A 99 -11.19 -0.07 -0.24
N GLU A 100 -11.61 -1.32 -0.44
CA GLU A 100 -10.79 -2.50 -0.13
C GLU A 100 -9.54 -2.56 -1.01
N ASN A 101 -9.68 -2.35 -2.32
CA ASN A 101 -8.53 -2.35 -3.24
C ASN A 101 -7.48 -1.30 -2.86
N LYS A 102 -7.89 -0.08 -2.45
CA LYS A 102 -6.96 0.96 -1.99
C LYS A 102 -6.20 0.56 -0.72
N ARG A 103 -6.89 -0.03 0.26
CA ARG A 103 -6.26 -0.48 1.52
C ARG A 103 -5.29 -1.64 1.27
N GLU A 104 -5.64 -2.55 0.36
CA GLU A 104 -4.74 -3.64 -0.03
C GLU A 104 -3.48 -3.14 -0.73
N ASP A 105 -3.60 -2.17 -1.64
CA ASP A 105 -2.45 -1.57 -2.33
C ASP A 105 -1.53 -0.81 -1.37
N GLU A 106 -2.07 0.03 -0.48
CA GLU A 106 -1.31 0.74 0.55
C GLU A 106 -0.57 -0.25 1.48
N SER A 107 -1.25 -1.29 1.96
CA SER A 107 -0.63 -2.30 2.83
C SER A 107 0.42 -3.16 2.11
N ARG A 108 0.29 -3.37 0.79
CA ARG A 108 1.30 -4.08 -0.02
C ARG A 108 2.55 -3.22 -0.23
N GLU A 109 2.39 -1.91 -0.43
CA GLU A 109 3.54 -1.00 -0.56
C GLU A 109 4.32 -0.86 0.75
N GLU A 110 3.63 -0.76 1.90
CA GLU A 110 4.29 -0.70 3.21
C GLU A 110 5.11 -1.97 3.50
N ARG A 111 4.53 -3.16 3.29
CA ARG A 111 5.25 -4.43 3.48
C ARG A 111 6.48 -4.55 2.58
N LYS A 112 6.41 -4.06 1.34
CA LYS A 112 7.57 -4.05 0.42
C LYS A 112 8.69 -3.16 0.94
N LYS A 113 8.37 -1.94 1.40
CA LYS A 113 9.35 -1.00 1.96
C LYS A 113 10.04 -1.58 3.21
N GLU A 114 9.27 -2.20 4.11
CA GLU A 114 9.79 -2.82 5.33
C GLU A 114 10.75 -3.97 5.01
N THR A 115 10.36 -4.86 4.09
CA THR A 115 11.21 -5.98 3.63
C THR A 115 12.50 -5.48 2.97
N GLU A 116 12.44 -4.38 2.22
CA GLU A 116 13.60 -3.81 1.53
C GLU A 116 14.60 -3.17 2.50
N ILE A 117 14.11 -2.48 3.54
CA ILE A 117 14.93 -1.95 4.64
C ILE A 117 15.59 -3.10 5.41
N GLU A 118 14.84 -4.15 5.76
CA GLU A 118 15.37 -5.31 6.48
C GLU A 118 16.48 -6.00 5.67
N ASN A 119 16.27 -6.22 4.38
CA ASN A 119 17.28 -6.78 3.49
C ASN A 119 18.53 -5.89 3.40
N GLN A 120 18.36 -4.57 3.36
CA GLN A 120 19.47 -3.63 3.32
C GLN A 120 20.29 -3.68 4.63
N VAL A 121 19.64 -3.70 5.79
CA VAL A 121 20.30 -3.81 7.10
C VAL A 121 21.04 -5.13 7.21
N ASN A 122 20.42 -6.25 6.85
CA ASN A 122 21.04 -7.57 6.90
C ASN A 122 22.28 -7.65 5.98
N LYS A 123 22.21 -7.06 4.79
CA LYS A 123 23.35 -6.99 3.87
C LYS A 123 24.49 -6.15 4.43
N GLN A 124 24.18 -5.02 5.07
CA GLN A 124 25.20 -4.18 5.74
C GLN A 124 25.85 -4.91 6.91
N LEU A 125 25.06 -5.66 7.70
CA LEU A 125 25.57 -6.44 8.82
C LEU A 125 26.51 -7.56 8.34
N GLN A 126 26.11 -8.32 7.31
CA GLN A 126 26.97 -9.34 6.70
C GLN A 126 28.27 -8.77 6.15
N LEU A 127 28.21 -7.59 5.51
CA LEU A 127 29.41 -6.92 5.02
C LEU A 127 30.33 -6.48 6.17
N PHE A 128 29.76 -6.01 7.27
CA PHE A 128 30.51 -5.62 8.45
C PHE A 128 31.14 -6.82 9.16
N GLU A 129 30.40 -7.91 9.34
CA GLU A 129 30.93 -9.17 9.91
C GLU A 129 32.09 -9.70 9.07
N LYS A 130 31.90 -9.76 7.75
CA LYS A 130 32.96 -10.15 6.81
C LYS A 130 34.17 -9.22 6.92
N TYR A 131 33.97 -7.91 7.04
CA TYR A 131 35.08 -6.97 7.24
C TYR A 131 35.82 -7.25 8.56
N LEU A 132 35.13 -7.54 9.66
CA LEU A 132 35.75 -7.88 10.93
C LEU A 132 36.56 -9.17 10.88
N GLU A 133 36.09 -10.16 10.11
CA GLU A 133 36.80 -11.41 9.83
C GLU A 133 38.03 -11.18 8.95
N ASP A 134 37.85 -10.57 7.78
CA ASP A 134 38.90 -10.34 6.77
C ASP A 134 40.01 -9.40 7.31
N SER A 135 39.66 -8.43 8.16
CA SER A 135 40.63 -7.50 8.76
C SER A 135 41.38 -8.08 9.97
N GLY A 136 40.95 -9.23 10.51
CA GLY A 136 41.50 -9.81 11.74
C GLY A 136 41.26 -8.97 12.99
N ILE A 137 40.42 -7.92 12.93
CA ILE A 137 40.16 -6.99 14.04
C ILE A 137 39.57 -7.74 15.24
N SER A 138 38.65 -8.68 15.02
CA SER A 138 38.06 -9.49 16.10
C SER A 138 39.14 -10.26 16.87
N THR A 139 40.05 -10.91 16.14
CA THR A 139 41.20 -11.62 16.72
C THR A 139 42.15 -10.66 17.44
N ALA A 140 42.37 -9.46 16.90
CA ALA A 140 43.20 -8.44 17.54
C ALA A 140 42.64 -8.01 18.91
N PHE A 141 41.33 -7.78 19.02
CA PHE A 141 40.69 -7.47 20.30
C PHE A 141 40.79 -8.64 21.30
N GLN A 142 40.62 -9.89 20.83
CA GLN A 142 40.81 -11.07 21.68
C GLN A 142 42.25 -11.17 22.22
N ILE A 143 43.24 -10.99 21.36
CA ILE A 143 44.66 -10.99 21.73
C ILE A 143 44.94 -9.89 22.76
N ILE A 144 44.48 -8.66 22.50
CA ILE A 144 44.69 -7.52 23.40
C ILE A 144 44.01 -7.75 24.75
N TYR A 145 42.79 -8.29 24.75
CA TYR A 145 42.09 -8.65 25.97
C TYR A 145 42.86 -9.70 26.79
N THR A 146 43.36 -10.76 26.15
CA THR A 146 44.22 -11.75 26.81
C THR A 146 45.51 -11.12 27.35
N GLU A 147 46.16 -10.23 26.60
CA GLU A 147 47.36 -9.52 27.05
C GLU A 147 47.09 -8.63 28.28
N ILE A 148 45.96 -7.92 28.31
CA ILE A 148 45.53 -7.11 29.46
C ILE A 148 45.43 -7.97 30.71
N LEU A 149 44.78 -9.14 30.60
CA LEU A 149 44.63 -10.08 31.71
C LEU A 149 45.98 -10.67 32.16
N MET A 150 46.81 -11.13 31.22
CA MET A 150 48.10 -11.77 31.54
C MET A 150 49.12 -10.80 32.13
N LYS A 151 49.20 -9.58 31.58
CA LYS A 151 50.13 -8.54 32.03
C LYS A 151 49.62 -7.75 33.23
N LYS A 152 48.40 -8.04 33.71
CA LYS A 152 47.72 -7.34 34.79
C LYS A 152 47.76 -5.81 34.57
N ILE A 153 47.40 -5.39 33.37
CA ILE A 153 47.37 -3.97 33.03
C ILE A 153 46.34 -3.30 33.95
N ASP A 154 46.76 -2.22 34.61
CA ASP A 154 45.89 -1.46 35.50
C ASP A 154 44.67 -0.92 34.72
N SER A 155 43.50 -0.92 35.36
CA SER A 155 42.24 -0.45 34.78
C SER A 155 42.32 0.96 34.21
N GLU A 156 43.12 1.85 34.81
CA GLU A 156 43.32 3.22 34.34
C GLU A 156 44.08 3.28 33.00
N ASN A 157 44.83 2.22 32.67
CA ASN A 157 45.68 2.13 31.49
C ASN A 157 45.12 1.25 30.36
N VAL A 158 44.00 0.56 30.59
CA VAL A 158 43.39 -0.39 29.63
C VAL A 158 43.09 0.27 28.28
N PHE A 159 42.51 1.47 28.28
CA PHE A 159 42.17 2.18 27.05
C PHE A 159 43.43 2.55 26.25
N THR A 160 44.42 3.16 26.91
CA THR A 160 45.69 3.57 26.30
C THR A 160 46.46 2.36 25.75
N TYR A 161 46.50 1.27 26.51
CA TYR A 161 47.11 0.01 26.09
C TYR A 161 46.41 -0.59 24.87
N THR A 162 45.08 -0.60 24.87
CA THR A 162 44.28 -1.15 23.76
C THR A 162 44.49 -0.36 22.48
N ALA A 163 44.44 0.97 22.55
CA ALA A 163 44.70 1.84 21.40
C ALA A 163 46.12 1.68 20.84
N MET A 164 47.13 1.60 21.73
CA MET A 164 48.52 1.35 21.33
C MET A 164 48.67 0.00 20.62
N ARG A 165 48.09 -1.08 21.18
CA ARG A 165 48.20 -2.42 20.60
C ARG A 165 47.41 -2.56 19.30
N LEU A 166 46.22 -2.00 19.20
CA LEU A 166 45.47 -1.96 17.93
C LEU A 166 46.30 -1.29 16.82
N ARG A 167 46.97 -0.17 17.14
CA ARG A 167 47.86 0.51 16.19
C ARG A 167 49.07 -0.34 15.81
N GLN A 168 49.65 -1.06 16.77
CA GLN A 168 50.79 -1.93 16.51
C GLN A 168 50.40 -3.14 15.63
N ILE A 169 49.32 -3.83 15.98
CA ILE A 169 48.79 -4.94 15.19
C ILE A 169 48.44 -4.47 13.78
N GLY A 170 47.77 -3.31 13.65
CA GLY A 170 47.45 -2.72 12.36
C GLY A 170 48.67 -2.46 11.48
N LYS A 171 49.81 -2.02 12.05
CA LYS A 171 51.08 -1.86 11.32
C LYS A 171 51.71 -3.20 10.94
N GLU A 172 51.67 -4.18 11.85
CA GLU A 172 52.22 -5.52 11.64
C GLU A 172 51.47 -6.27 10.54
N ILE A 173 50.15 -6.13 10.44
CA ILE A 173 49.33 -6.80 9.41
C ILE A 173 49.11 -5.96 8.14
N ALA A 174 49.56 -4.71 8.10
CA ALA A 174 49.31 -3.78 6.99
C ALA A 174 49.73 -4.36 5.62
N HIS A 175 50.80 -5.15 5.58
CA HIS A 175 51.30 -5.77 4.35
C HIS A 175 50.47 -6.99 3.87
N LEU A 176 49.58 -7.51 4.73
CA LEU A 176 48.69 -8.63 4.45
C LEU A 176 47.28 -8.16 4.07
N LEU A 177 46.98 -6.89 4.29
CA LEU A 177 45.67 -6.31 3.96
C LEU A 177 45.60 -5.98 2.46
N PRO A 178 44.42 -6.12 1.82
CA PRO A 178 44.22 -5.74 0.43
C PRO A 178 44.43 -4.22 0.23
N GLU A 179 44.91 -3.82 -0.96
CA GLU A 179 45.38 -2.45 -1.25
C GLU A 179 44.37 -1.33 -0.95
N ASN A 180 43.07 -1.64 -0.99
CA ASN A 180 41.99 -0.72 -0.68
C ASN A 180 41.89 -0.36 0.82
N LEU A 181 42.43 -1.19 1.72
CA LEU A 181 42.52 -0.91 3.17
C LEU A 181 43.89 -0.32 3.58
N THR A 182 44.96 -0.60 2.83
CA THR A 182 46.32 -0.14 3.17
C THR A 182 46.54 1.34 2.91
N ALA A 183 45.88 1.92 1.91
CA ALA A 183 45.98 3.34 1.55
C ALA A 183 45.59 4.32 2.68
N LYS A 184 44.85 3.88 3.70
CA LYS A 184 44.43 4.72 4.85
C LYS A 184 45.31 4.56 6.10
N LEU A 185 46.24 3.60 6.13
CA LEU A 185 47.09 3.33 7.30
C LEU A 185 48.42 4.10 7.26
N VAL A 186 48.84 4.58 6.09
CA VAL A 186 50.17 5.16 5.85
C VAL A 186 50.21 6.68 6.10
N ASP A 187 49.09 7.40 6.08
CA ASP A 187 49.11 8.84 5.79
C ASP A 187 49.00 9.81 6.98
N HIS A 188 49.32 9.40 8.22
CA HIS A 188 49.11 10.30 9.37
C HIS A 188 50.22 10.46 10.40
N ASN A 189 51.49 10.11 10.14
CA ASN A 189 52.53 10.48 11.11
C ASN A 189 53.97 10.76 10.64
N ASP A 190 54.31 10.78 9.35
CA ASP A 190 55.66 11.14 8.89
C ASP A 190 55.73 12.48 8.16
N LYS A 191 55.43 13.57 8.87
CA LYS A 191 56.04 14.87 8.53
C LYS A 191 56.83 15.37 9.74
N PRO A 192 58.17 15.54 9.63
CA PRO A 192 58.92 16.21 10.67
C PRO A 192 58.41 17.65 10.75
N ARG A 193 57.96 18.06 11.94
CA ARG A 193 57.67 19.46 12.22
C ARG A 193 59.02 20.19 12.23
N HIS A 194 59.25 20.98 11.18
CA HIS A 194 60.29 22.01 11.15
C HIS A 194 59.96 23.11 12.17
#